data_AF-A0A7R9ZWW7-F1
#
_entry.id   AF-A0A7R9ZWW7-F1
#
_cell.length_a   1.000
_cell.length_b   1.000
_cell.length_c   1.000
_cell.angle_alpha   90.00
_cell.angle_beta   90.00
_cell.angle_gamma   90.00
#
_symmetry.space_group_name_H-M   'P 1'
#
loop_
_entity.id
_entity.type
_entity.pdbx_description
1 polymer ?
#
loop_
_entity_poly.entity_id
_entity_poly.type
_entity_poly.pdbx_seq_one_letter_code
_entity_poly.pdbx_strand_id
1 'polypeptide(L)'
;QESAGARGTRRQSGLSQNAPSPCCKQMAPEGAHTSTAAEDDGDTDCMICFETLDSRGGAVPLPCDCRVAYCHHCWDRALAASISACGRALCPSCRSWMHVDFDAAGGRLLFSRLQGGSGEDGEEPQDDWRKRLYAKAKPLQIALLQRYGAQATASADAIAAADSSRAASAAQARGTDAIEVQEQEEGPSAGVASTRADPPRCVCGHRLTCTSARERVLAFISEAPMPTPPTLLEHLMQRPPIVCDICTRQVPPRSRVWTCENGRRTVLHAVRYDVCEACFAFHSFGIEIPSDTGEGAGDEGEGSLEDGDASSEEDKDDW
;
A
#
# COMPACT_ATOMS: atom_id res chain seq x y z
N GLN A 1 19.08 -8.50 -54.61
CA GLN A 1 19.95 -7.30 -54.55
C GLN A 1 19.13 -6.22 -53.88
N GLU A 2 19.79 -5.36 -53.09
CA GLU A 2 19.20 -4.38 -52.14
C GLU A 2 18.74 -4.98 -50.81
N SER A 3 19.07 -4.44 -49.64
CA SER A 3 20.31 -3.88 -49.09
C SER A 3 20.02 -3.66 -47.61
N ALA A 4 20.81 -4.27 -46.74
CA ALA A 4 20.68 -4.16 -45.29
C ALA A 4 21.00 -2.73 -44.82
N GLY A 5 20.05 -2.09 -44.12
CA GLY A 5 20.22 -0.78 -43.51
C GLY A 5 20.59 -0.90 -42.03
N ALA A 6 21.89 -0.88 -41.72
CA ALA A 6 22.42 -0.72 -40.38
C ALA A 6 22.31 0.76 -39.94
N ARG A 7 21.76 1.00 -38.74
CA ARG A 7 21.88 2.24 -37.95
C ARG A 7 21.87 1.80 -36.49
N GLY A 8 22.71 2.24 -35.56
CA GLY A 8 23.74 3.26 -35.53
C GLY A 8 24.05 3.44 -34.05
N THR A 9 25.20 2.96 -33.59
CA THR A 9 25.64 3.03 -32.19
C THR A 9 26.06 4.45 -31.85
N ARG A 10 25.24 5.16 -31.07
CA ARG A 10 25.60 6.48 -30.54
C ARG A 10 26.26 6.34 -29.17
N ARG A 11 27.60 6.40 -29.17
CA ARG A 11 28.39 6.80 -27.99
C ARG A 11 28.02 8.24 -27.61
N GLN A 12 27.69 8.48 -26.35
CA GLN A 12 27.94 9.76 -25.71
C GLN A 12 28.81 9.55 -24.48
N SER A 13 30.03 10.05 -24.61
CA SER A 13 30.98 10.30 -23.53
C SER A 13 30.63 11.67 -22.96
N GLY A 14 30.33 11.73 -21.67
CA GLY A 14 30.01 12.97 -20.96
C GLY A 14 30.33 12.80 -19.49
N LEU A 15 31.62 12.85 -19.17
CA LEU A 15 32.14 13.02 -17.82
C LEU A 15 31.63 14.36 -17.27
N SER A 16 30.77 14.31 -16.25
CA SER A 16 30.57 15.44 -15.34
C SER A 16 30.70 14.94 -13.91
N GLN A 17 31.84 15.30 -13.33
CA GLN A 17 32.22 15.03 -11.95
C GLN A 17 31.44 16.01 -11.06
N ASN A 18 30.33 15.57 -10.48
CA ASN A 18 29.72 16.30 -9.37
C ASN A 18 30.40 15.87 -8.08
N ALA A 19 31.19 16.80 -7.54
CA ALA A 19 31.83 16.70 -6.24
C ALA A 19 30.78 16.53 -5.12
N PRO A 20 31.11 15.80 -4.03
CA PRO A 20 30.25 15.71 -2.86
C PRO A 20 30.22 17.06 -2.12
N SER A 21 29.03 17.63 -1.98
CA SER A 21 28.80 18.79 -1.11
C SER A 21 29.19 18.46 0.33
N PRO A 22 30.03 19.28 0.97
CA PRO A 22 30.45 19.08 2.35
C PRO A 22 29.43 19.68 3.32
N CYS A 23 29.27 19.02 4.47
CA CYS A 23 28.77 19.59 5.72
C CYS A 23 27.29 20.00 5.75
N CYS A 24 26.41 19.00 5.91
CA CYS A 24 25.30 19.16 6.84
C CYS A 24 25.89 19.51 8.21
N LYS A 25 25.90 20.81 8.57
CA LYS A 25 26.04 21.22 9.96
C LYS A 25 24.86 20.61 10.72
N GLN A 26 25.15 19.52 11.41
CA GLN A 26 24.36 19.01 12.51
C GLN A 26 24.19 20.16 13.50
N MET A 27 23.02 20.81 13.51
CA MET A 27 22.58 21.57 14.67
C MET A 27 22.03 20.55 15.64
N ALA A 28 22.81 20.27 16.69
CA ALA A 28 22.39 19.49 17.82
C ALA A 28 21.15 20.13 18.47
N PRO A 29 20.12 19.36 18.88
CA PRO A 29 19.14 19.88 19.81
C PRO A 29 19.77 19.91 21.21
N GLU A 30 20.43 21.02 21.53
CA GLU A 30 20.71 21.37 22.93
C GLU A 30 19.41 21.83 23.58
N GLY A 31 18.73 20.87 24.21
CA GLY A 31 17.50 21.06 24.93
C GLY A 31 17.15 19.81 25.74
N ALA A 32 18.16 19.20 26.38
CA ALA A 32 17.97 18.15 27.36
C ALA A 32 17.29 18.76 28.60
N HIS A 33 15.97 18.88 28.55
CA HIS A 33 15.16 18.91 29.75
C HIS A 33 15.21 17.51 30.35
N THR A 34 16.27 17.26 31.12
CA THR A 34 16.35 16.14 32.06
C THR A 34 15.35 16.42 33.17
N SER A 35 14.07 16.14 32.90
CA SER A 35 13.02 16.13 33.89
C SER A 35 13.43 15.13 34.97
N THR A 36 13.71 15.67 36.16
CA THR A 36 13.93 14.91 37.39
C THR A 36 12.81 13.90 37.58
N ALA A 37 13.20 12.63 37.56
CA ALA A 37 12.38 11.46 37.80
C ALA A 37 11.72 11.55 39.19
N ALA A 38 10.45 11.94 39.22
CA ALA A 38 9.54 11.45 40.24
C ALA A 38 9.11 10.06 39.76
N GLU A 39 9.40 9.04 40.57
CA GLU A 39 9.01 7.64 40.40
C GLU A 39 7.49 7.47 40.57
N ASP A 40 6.71 8.19 39.75
CA ASP A 40 5.30 7.89 39.54
C ASP A 40 5.25 6.85 38.42
N ASP A 41 5.53 5.59 38.79
CA ASP A 41 5.38 4.38 37.96
C ASP A 41 3.88 4.07 37.73
N GLY A 42 3.12 5.13 37.44
CA GLY A 42 1.72 5.06 37.10
C GLY A 42 1.64 4.49 35.71
N ASP A 43 1.17 3.24 35.59
CA ASP A 43 0.73 2.60 34.36
C ASP A 43 0.00 3.64 33.50
N THR A 44 0.68 4.16 32.47
CA THR A 44 0.05 5.13 31.59
C THR A 44 -0.83 4.34 30.64
N ASP A 45 -2.14 4.45 30.84
CA ASP A 45 -3.12 3.83 29.96
C ASP A 45 -3.31 4.64 28.68
N CYS A 46 -3.55 3.94 27.58
CA CYS A 46 -3.95 4.58 26.33
C CYS A 46 -5.29 5.28 26.50
N MET A 47 -5.36 6.59 26.25
CA MET A 47 -6.57 7.39 26.46
C MET A 47 -7.72 7.14 25.48
N ILE A 48 -7.57 6.18 24.55
CA ILE A 48 -8.62 5.77 23.60
C ILE A 48 -9.12 4.36 23.89
N CYS A 49 -8.23 3.39 24.11
CA CYS A 49 -8.64 2.00 24.39
C CYS A 49 -8.60 1.62 25.87
N PHE A 50 -8.04 2.47 26.73
CA PHE A 50 -7.86 2.23 28.17
C PHE A 50 -7.07 0.96 28.48
N GLU A 51 -6.13 0.60 27.62
CA GLU A 51 -5.22 -0.52 27.84
C GLU A 51 -3.84 0.02 28.18
N THR A 52 -3.11 -0.71 29.03
CA THR A 52 -1.76 -0.34 29.46
C THR A 52 -0.84 -0.21 28.26
N LEU A 53 -0.08 0.88 28.18
CA LEU A 53 0.73 1.15 27.00
C LEU A 53 1.84 0.12 26.81
N ASP A 54 2.38 -0.44 27.88
CA ASP A 54 3.39 -1.51 27.83
C ASP A 54 2.88 -2.76 27.09
N SER A 55 1.63 -3.16 27.33
CA SER A 55 1.01 -4.29 26.60
C SER A 55 0.82 -4.00 25.10
N ARG A 56 0.86 -2.73 24.72
CA ARG A 56 0.68 -2.23 23.35
C ARG A 56 1.98 -1.76 22.68
N GLY A 57 3.13 -2.01 23.30
CA GLY A 57 4.44 -1.63 22.77
C GLY A 57 4.85 -0.18 23.05
N GLY A 58 4.23 0.45 24.06
CA GLY A 58 4.59 1.76 24.58
C GLY A 58 3.72 2.93 24.08
N ALA A 59 3.97 4.10 24.68
CA ALA A 59 3.35 5.36 24.31
C ALA A 59 3.94 5.91 23.00
N VAL A 60 3.08 6.44 22.13
CA VAL A 60 3.55 7.18 20.95
C VAL A 60 4.11 8.53 21.40
N PRO A 61 5.34 8.90 20.99
CA PRO A 61 5.84 10.26 21.20
C PRO A 61 5.02 11.24 20.38
N LEU A 62 4.33 12.17 21.05
CA LEU A 62 3.52 13.18 20.39
C LEU A 62 4.38 14.35 19.92
N PRO A 63 4.23 14.82 18.67
CA PRO A 63 5.00 15.96 18.17
C PRO A 63 4.42 17.33 18.62
N CYS A 64 3.33 17.34 19.39
CA CYS A 64 2.74 18.51 20.02
C CYS A 64 2.86 18.46 21.54
N ASP A 65 2.51 19.56 22.21
CA ASP A 65 2.66 19.72 23.68
C ASP A 65 1.58 18.98 24.50
N CYS A 66 0.85 18.04 23.88
CA CYS A 66 -0.13 17.22 24.58
C CYS A 66 0.57 16.25 25.54
N ARG A 67 0.05 16.18 26.77
CA ARG A 67 0.51 15.22 27.80
C ARG A 67 -0.31 13.92 27.82
N VAL A 68 -1.22 13.77 26.86
CA VAL A 68 -2.12 12.61 26.75
C VAL A 68 -1.37 11.47 26.09
N ALA A 69 -1.44 10.27 26.63
CA ALA A 69 -0.74 9.11 26.10
C ALA A 69 -1.67 8.24 25.22
N TYR A 70 -1.13 7.75 24.11
CA TYR A 70 -1.84 6.88 23.16
C TYR A 70 -0.94 5.73 22.73
N CYS A 71 -1.51 4.56 22.48
CA CYS A 71 -0.79 3.49 21.80
C CYS A 71 -0.69 3.77 20.30
N HIS A 72 0.29 3.14 19.63
CA HIS A 72 0.51 3.32 18.18
C HIS A 72 -0.75 3.07 17.34
N HIS A 73 -1.53 2.04 17.67
CA HIS A 73 -2.74 1.70 16.92
C HIS A 73 -3.83 2.76 17.04
N CYS A 74 -4.12 3.23 18.26
CA CYS A 74 -5.15 4.23 18.49
C CYS A 74 -4.77 5.60 17.92
N TRP A 75 -3.50 5.99 18.03
CA TRP A 75 -2.98 7.21 17.43
C TRP A 75 -3.14 7.21 15.90
N ASP A 76 -2.62 6.19 15.23
CA ASP A 76 -2.70 6.04 13.77
C ASP A 76 -4.15 6.00 13.28
N ARG A 77 -5.03 5.25 13.97
CA ARG A 77 -6.46 5.19 13.63
C ARG A 77 -7.15 6.55 13.76
N ALA A 78 -6.85 7.30 14.80
CA ALA A 78 -7.45 8.61 15.01
C ALA A 78 -6.96 9.64 13.97
N LEU A 79 -5.68 9.59 13.60
CA LEU A 79 -5.16 10.39 12.50
C LEU A 79 -5.81 10.01 11.16
N ALA A 80 -5.94 8.72 10.85
CA ALA A 80 -6.61 8.23 9.65
C ALA A 80 -8.07 8.72 9.56
N ALA A 81 -8.78 8.70 10.70
CA ALA A 81 -10.14 9.22 10.79
C ALA A 81 -10.18 10.73 10.51
N SER A 82 -9.25 11.52 11.05
CA SER A 82 -9.18 12.97 10.78
C SER A 82 -8.87 13.29 9.32
N ILE A 83 -7.99 12.52 8.68
CA ILE A 83 -7.70 12.64 7.25
C ILE A 83 -8.95 12.35 6.42
N SER A 84 -9.69 11.30 6.78
CA SER A 84 -10.90 10.91 6.06
C SER A 84 -12.03 11.94 6.23
N ALA A 85 -12.12 12.57 7.40
CA ALA A 85 -13.17 13.53 7.72
C ALA A 85 -12.87 14.95 7.21
N CYS A 86 -11.61 15.39 7.27
CA CYS A 86 -11.23 16.79 7.04
C CYS A 86 -10.09 16.96 6.01
N GLY A 87 -9.63 15.88 5.39
CA GLY A 87 -8.50 15.89 4.46
C GLY A 87 -7.15 16.21 5.11
N ARG A 88 -7.05 16.22 6.45
CA ARG A 88 -5.85 16.60 7.21
C ARG A 88 -5.66 15.71 8.42
N ALA A 89 -4.42 15.36 8.73
CA ALA A 89 -4.09 14.64 9.95
C ALA A 89 -4.08 15.61 11.15
N LEU A 90 -4.93 15.34 12.15
CA LEU A 90 -5.11 16.21 13.32
C LEU A 90 -4.89 15.43 14.62
N CYS A 91 -4.14 16.01 15.56
CA CYS A 91 -4.02 15.44 16.90
C CYS A 91 -5.41 15.19 17.53
N PRO A 92 -5.71 14.01 18.09
CA PRO A 92 -7.02 13.73 18.68
C PRO A 92 -7.34 14.61 19.90
N SER A 93 -6.33 15.10 20.63
CA SER A 93 -6.51 15.95 21.82
C SER A 93 -6.52 17.45 21.46
N CYS A 94 -5.42 18.01 20.95
CA CYS A 94 -5.33 19.46 20.71
C CYS A 94 -5.72 19.90 19.29
N ARG A 95 -6.04 18.96 18.39
CA ARG A 95 -6.39 19.24 16.98
C ARG A 95 -5.31 19.98 16.18
N SER A 96 -4.08 20.07 16.69
CA SER A 96 -2.95 20.59 15.92
C SER A 96 -2.70 19.75 14.67
N TRP A 97 -2.27 20.41 13.59
CA TRP A 97 -2.00 19.75 12.31
C TRP A 97 -0.72 18.92 12.38
N MET A 98 -0.81 17.72 11.82
CA MET A 98 0.27 16.75 11.79
C MET A 98 0.72 16.54 10.36
N HIS A 99 2.01 16.72 10.12
CA HIS A 99 2.67 16.25 8.92
C HIS A 99 3.00 14.77 9.12
N VAL A 100 2.68 13.98 8.11
CA VAL A 100 2.90 12.53 8.10
C VAL A 100 3.92 12.22 7.01
N ASP A 101 4.98 11.52 7.40
CA ASP A 101 5.99 11.02 6.49
C ASP A 101 6.19 9.51 6.66
N PHE A 102 6.89 8.88 5.72
CA PHE A 102 7.25 7.46 5.79
C PHE A 102 8.76 7.30 5.79
N ASP A 103 9.29 6.69 6.86
CA ASP A 103 10.67 6.25 6.95
C ASP A 103 10.80 4.86 6.34
N ALA A 104 11.31 4.80 5.11
CA ALA A 104 11.49 3.54 4.39
C ALA A 104 12.54 2.62 5.04
N ALA A 105 13.53 3.18 5.74
CA ALA A 105 14.57 2.40 6.41
C ALA A 105 14.01 1.75 7.69
N GLY A 106 13.24 2.52 8.46
CA GLY A 106 12.56 2.04 9.66
C GLY A 106 11.26 1.27 9.39
N GLY A 107 10.72 1.35 8.17
CA GLY A 107 9.43 0.76 7.80
C GLY A 107 8.25 1.31 8.62
N ARG A 108 8.31 2.58 9.01
CA ARG A 108 7.35 3.19 9.94
C ARG A 108 6.94 4.60 9.52
N LEU A 109 5.78 5.03 10.01
CA LEU A 109 5.33 6.41 9.89
C LEU A 109 6.11 7.31 10.84
N LEU A 110 6.47 8.49 10.35
CA LEU A 110 6.99 9.60 11.16
C LEU A 110 5.93 10.69 11.23
N PHE A 111 5.78 11.27 12.42
CA PHE A 111 4.83 12.34 12.67
C PHE A 111 5.59 13.58 13.14
N SER A 112 5.34 14.72 12.51
CA SER A 112 5.88 16.01 12.94
C SER A 112 4.76 17.03 13.01
N ARG A 113 4.84 17.97 13.95
CA ARG A 113 3.86 19.05 14.07
C ARG A 113 4.12 20.06 12.97
N LEU A 114 3.08 20.42 12.24
CA LEU A 114 3.16 21.56 11.34
C LEU A 114 3.01 22.83 12.19
N GLN A 115 4.07 23.62 12.30
CA GLN A 115 4.00 24.92 12.98
C GLN A 115 3.10 25.82 12.15
N GLY A 116 2.09 26.41 12.79
CA GLY A 116 0.97 27.08 12.11
C GLY A 116 1.43 28.06 11.04
N GLY A 117 1.14 27.73 9.78
CA GLY A 117 1.17 28.68 8.67
C GLY A 117 0.00 29.64 8.84
N SER A 118 0.18 30.65 9.68
CA SER A 118 -0.78 31.76 9.86
C SER A 118 -0.59 32.85 8.80
N GLY A 119 0.04 32.53 7.66
CA GLY A 119 0.32 33.50 6.61
C GLY A 119 -0.28 33.01 5.32
N GLU A 120 -1.21 33.80 4.82
CA GLU A 120 -1.70 33.88 3.45
C GLU A 120 -0.64 33.45 2.41
N ASP A 121 -1.07 32.81 1.33
CA ASP A 121 -0.33 32.67 0.05
C ASP A 121 0.48 31.38 -0.25
N GLY A 122 0.24 30.29 0.46
CA GLY A 122 0.86 29.00 0.14
C GLY A 122 -0.06 27.81 0.30
N GLU A 123 -1.17 27.76 -0.43
CA GLU A 123 -2.04 26.57 -0.50
C GLU A 123 -1.26 25.44 -1.20
N GLU A 124 -0.41 24.73 -0.43
CA GLU A 124 0.20 23.49 -0.88
C GLU A 124 -0.95 22.55 -1.28
N PRO A 125 -1.01 22.08 -2.54
CA PRO A 125 -2.13 21.30 -3.01
C PRO A 125 -2.36 20.13 -2.06
N GLN A 126 -3.53 20.12 -1.43
CA GLN A 126 -3.90 19.18 -0.36
C GLN A 126 -3.75 17.70 -0.77
N ASP A 127 -3.65 17.44 -2.08
CA ASP A 127 -3.44 16.13 -2.70
C ASP A 127 -1.96 15.67 -2.78
N ASP A 128 -0.97 16.51 -2.48
CA ASP A 128 0.43 16.12 -2.69
C ASP A 128 0.98 15.21 -1.57
N TRP A 129 0.56 15.41 -0.31
CA TRP A 129 1.12 14.63 0.81
C TRP A 129 0.92 13.12 0.63
N ARG A 130 -0.22 12.70 0.07
CA ARG A 130 -0.52 11.29 -0.17
C ARG A 130 0.42 10.70 -1.21
N LYS A 131 0.60 11.39 -2.33
CA LYS A 131 1.49 10.96 -3.42
C LYS A 131 2.91 10.79 -2.90
N ARG A 132 3.38 11.75 -2.09
CA ARG A 132 4.70 11.68 -1.43
C ARG A 132 4.80 10.48 -0.48
N LEU A 133 3.79 10.26 0.35
CA LEU A 133 3.77 9.14 1.30
C LEU A 133 3.84 7.80 0.57
N TYR A 134 3.05 7.62 -0.48
CA TYR A 134 3.03 6.38 -1.28
C TYR A 134 4.29 6.19 -2.09
N ALA A 135 4.87 7.26 -2.64
CA ALA A 135 6.16 7.20 -3.31
C ALA A 135 7.26 6.68 -2.37
N LYS A 136 7.26 7.10 -1.09
CA LYS A 136 8.22 6.62 -0.08
C LYS A 136 7.91 5.21 0.43
N ALA A 137 6.64 4.82 0.52
CA ALA A 137 6.21 3.49 0.97
C ALA A 137 6.39 2.40 -0.11
N LYS A 138 6.30 2.77 -1.38
CA LYS A 138 6.32 1.85 -2.54
C LYS A 138 7.55 0.93 -2.57
N PRO A 139 8.80 1.40 -2.38
CA PRO A 139 9.97 0.52 -2.38
C PRO A 139 9.88 -0.60 -1.33
N LEU A 140 9.37 -0.29 -0.12
CA LEU A 140 9.21 -1.30 0.92
C LEU A 140 8.13 -2.32 0.54
N GLN A 141 7.01 -1.88 -0.02
CA GLN A 141 5.97 -2.79 -0.49
C GLN A 141 6.49 -3.74 -1.58
N ILE A 142 7.25 -3.24 -2.55
CA ILE A 142 7.85 -4.08 -3.59
C ILE A 142 8.78 -5.13 -2.97
N ALA A 143 9.63 -4.73 -2.02
CA ALA A 143 10.52 -5.66 -1.33
C ALA A 143 9.75 -6.75 -0.53
N LEU A 144 8.61 -6.39 0.08
CA LEU A 144 7.74 -7.35 0.76
C LEU A 144 7.13 -8.38 -0.21
N LEU A 145 6.68 -7.93 -1.38
CA LEU A 145 6.14 -8.82 -2.42
C LEU A 145 7.21 -9.76 -2.99
N GLN A 146 8.40 -9.23 -3.28
CA GLN A 146 9.54 -10.03 -3.75
C GLN A 146 9.93 -11.12 -2.74
N ARG A 147 9.97 -10.77 -1.45
CA ARG A 147 10.25 -11.74 -0.38
C ARG A 147 9.19 -12.82 -0.30
N TYR A 148 7.91 -12.45 -0.39
CA TYR A 148 6.81 -13.40 -0.41
C TYR A 148 6.93 -14.39 -1.58
N GLY A 149 7.20 -13.89 -2.79
CA GLY A 149 7.35 -14.75 -3.96
C GLY A 149 8.54 -15.71 -3.85
N ALA A 150 9.70 -15.23 -3.37
CA ALA A 150 10.86 -16.08 -3.12
C ALA A 150 10.56 -17.22 -2.12
N GLN A 151 9.81 -16.92 -1.04
CA GLN A 151 9.39 -17.92 -0.06
C GLN A 151 8.40 -18.93 -0.65
N ALA A 152 7.45 -18.45 -1.45
CA ALA A 152 6.45 -19.30 -2.10
C ALA A 152 7.09 -20.27 -3.10
N THR A 153 8.03 -19.81 -3.93
CA THR A 153 8.80 -20.66 -4.86
C THR A 153 9.64 -21.69 -4.11
N ALA A 154 10.40 -21.28 -3.09
CA ALA A 154 11.18 -22.21 -2.28
C ALA A 154 10.32 -23.30 -1.61
N SER A 155 9.12 -22.93 -1.15
CA SER A 155 8.17 -23.89 -0.57
C SER A 155 7.62 -24.86 -1.62
N ALA A 156 7.31 -24.38 -2.83
CA ALA A 156 6.85 -25.22 -3.93
C ALA A 156 7.93 -26.22 -4.38
N ASP A 157 9.18 -25.78 -4.50
CA ASP A 157 10.32 -26.63 -4.85
C ASP A 157 10.57 -27.70 -3.79
N ALA A 158 10.45 -27.35 -2.50
CA ALA A 158 10.58 -28.32 -1.41
C ALA A 158 9.48 -29.40 -1.44
N ILE A 159 8.24 -29.02 -1.75
CA ILE A 159 7.12 -29.97 -1.92
C ILE A 159 7.38 -30.88 -3.11
N ALA A 160 7.76 -30.33 -4.27
CA ALA A 160 8.07 -31.11 -5.47
C ALA A 160 9.22 -32.11 -5.26
N ALA A 161 10.26 -31.70 -4.50
CA ALA A 161 11.37 -32.58 -4.14
C ALA A 161 10.95 -33.71 -3.18
N ALA A 162 10.08 -33.42 -2.21
CA ALA A 162 9.55 -34.41 -1.28
C ALA A 162 8.68 -35.46 -2.00
N ASP A 163 7.82 -35.02 -2.93
CA ASP A 163 6.98 -35.92 -3.73
C ASP A 163 7.81 -36.79 -4.67
N SER A 164 8.84 -36.22 -5.29
CA SER A 164 9.79 -36.98 -6.12
C SER A 164 10.51 -38.05 -5.31
N SER A 165 10.89 -37.74 -4.06
CA SER A 165 11.54 -38.69 -3.14
C SER A 165 10.60 -39.82 -2.73
N ARG A 166 9.34 -39.52 -2.43
CA ARG A 166 8.31 -40.53 -2.09
C ARG A 166 8.02 -41.46 -3.27
N ALA A 167 7.92 -40.92 -4.48
CA ALA A 167 7.75 -41.72 -5.68
C ALA A 167 8.93 -42.67 -5.93
N ALA A 168 10.16 -42.21 -5.70
CA ALA A 168 11.36 -43.04 -5.81
C ALA A 168 11.39 -44.17 -4.76
N SER A 169 11.05 -43.88 -3.49
CA SER A 169 10.96 -44.90 -2.44
C SER A 169 9.86 -45.93 -2.70
N ALA A 170 8.70 -45.50 -3.20
CA ALA A 170 7.60 -46.42 -3.55
C ALA A 170 7.95 -47.35 -4.72
N ALA A 171 8.74 -46.88 -5.69
CA ALA A 171 9.24 -47.72 -6.78
C ALA A 171 10.23 -48.79 -6.28
N GLN A 172 11.11 -48.46 -5.32
CA GLN A 172 12.04 -49.42 -4.72
C GLN A 172 11.35 -50.50 -3.88
N ALA A 173 10.25 -50.15 -3.19
CA ALA A 173 9.51 -51.09 -2.34
C ALA A 173 8.73 -52.18 -3.13
N ARG A 174 8.53 -52.02 -4.44
CA ARG A 174 7.84 -53.02 -5.29
C ARG A 174 8.73 -54.21 -5.69
N GLY A 175 9.97 -54.28 -5.22
CA GLY A 175 10.94 -55.33 -5.56
C GLY A 175 11.04 -56.50 -4.58
N THR A 176 10.26 -56.55 -3.50
CA THR A 176 10.31 -57.64 -2.51
C THR A 176 8.95 -58.29 -2.31
N ASP A 177 8.86 -59.55 -2.75
CA ASP A 177 7.71 -60.45 -2.72
C ASP A 177 7.20 -60.83 -1.31
N ALA A 178 5.95 -61.32 -1.33
CA ALA A 178 5.28 -62.22 -0.38
C ALA A 178 4.53 -61.65 0.86
N ILE A 179 3.26 -61.28 0.60
CA ILE A 179 2.02 -61.77 1.27
C ILE A 179 2.04 -61.91 2.81
N GLU A 180 1.42 -60.94 3.50
CA GLU A 180 0.56 -61.24 4.66
C GLU A 180 -0.53 -60.15 4.75
N VAL A 181 -1.79 -60.57 4.68
CA VAL A 181 -2.99 -59.71 4.67
C VAL A 181 -3.38 -59.44 6.12
N GLN A 182 -3.25 -58.19 6.58
CA GLN A 182 -3.80 -57.74 7.85
C GLN A 182 -4.74 -56.57 7.61
N GLU A 183 -6.04 -56.82 7.78
CA GLU A 183 -7.10 -55.83 7.84
C GLU A 183 -6.87 -54.96 9.07
N GLN A 184 -6.45 -53.71 8.88
CA GLN A 184 -6.23 -52.76 9.96
C GLN A 184 -7.21 -51.59 9.82
N GLU A 185 -8.03 -51.46 10.87
CA GLU A 185 -9.15 -50.54 10.98
C GLU A 185 -8.73 -49.07 10.85
N GLU A 186 -9.64 -48.28 10.25
CA GLU A 186 -9.51 -46.86 9.94
C GLU A 186 -9.28 -46.01 11.20
N GLY A 187 -8.01 -45.77 11.52
CA GLY A 187 -7.59 -44.82 12.55
C GLY A 187 -7.76 -43.35 12.13
N PRO A 188 -7.99 -42.43 13.09
CA PRO A 188 -8.32 -41.03 12.83
C PRO A 188 -7.21 -40.35 12.03
N SER A 189 -7.57 -39.93 10.82
CA SER A 189 -6.75 -39.16 9.87
C SER A 189 -6.04 -38.02 10.58
N ALA A 190 -4.75 -38.22 10.89
CA ALA A 190 -3.87 -37.18 11.40
C ALA A 190 -3.80 -36.09 10.33
N GLY A 191 -4.49 -34.98 10.59
CA GLY A 191 -4.65 -33.86 9.67
C GLY A 191 -3.30 -33.43 9.12
N VAL A 192 -3.11 -33.64 7.82
CA VAL A 192 -1.95 -33.16 7.08
C VAL A 192 -1.96 -31.64 7.19
N ALA A 193 -1.10 -31.10 8.06
CA ALA A 193 -0.96 -29.68 8.28
C ALA A 193 -0.64 -29.02 6.94
N SER A 194 -1.64 -28.34 6.37
CA SER A 194 -1.52 -27.64 5.08
C SER A 194 -0.50 -26.52 5.27
N THR A 195 0.71 -26.71 4.76
CA THR A 195 1.78 -25.73 4.71
C THR A 195 1.43 -24.64 3.69
N ARG A 196 0.38 -23.86 3.97
CA ARG A 196 0.06 -22.69 3.15
C ARG A 196 1.10 -21.63 3.47
N ALA A 197 1.79 -21.15 2.44
CA ALA A 197 2.68 -20.01 2.56
C ALA A 197 1.95 -18.85 3.24
N ASP A 198 2.64 -18.17 4.16
CA ASP A 198 2.10 -16.98 4.82
C ASP A 198 1.63 -15.97 3.77
N PRO A 199 0.44 -15.39 3.90
CA PRO A 199 -0.08 -14.45 2.92
C PRO A 199 0.82 -13.22 2.79
N PRO A 200 0.86 -12.58 1.60
CA PRO A 200 1.70 -11.43 1.35
C PRO A 200 1.35 -10.28 2.31
N ARG A 201 2.38 -9.57 2.76
CA ARG A 201 2.22 -8.47 3.73
C ARG A 201 2.19 -7.11 3.05
N CYS A 202 1.38 -6.23 3.61
CA CYS A 202 1.33 -4.83 3.30
C CYS A 202 2.44 -4.07 4.06
N VAL A 203 2.77 -2.87 3.59
CA VAL A 203 3.69 -1.92 4.24
C VAL A 203 3.34 -1.61 5.71
N CYS A 204 2.07 -1.72 6.12
CA CYS A 204 1.66 -1.59 7.52
C CYS A 204 1.79 -2.89 8.35
N GLY A 205 2.39 -3.94 7.79
CA GLY A 205 2.59 -5.25 8.43
C GLY A 205 1.39 -6.20 8.39
N HIS A 206 0.19 -5.70 8.07
CA HIS A 206 -1.02 -6.52 7.92
C HIS A 206 -1.01 -7.32 6.62
N ARG A 207 -1.88 -8.32 6.53
CA ARG A 207 -1.98 -9.17 5.34
C ARG A 207 -2.66 -8.44 4.20
N LEU A 208 -2.26 -8.78 2.98
CA LEU A 208 -2.98 -8.46 1.76
C LEU A 208 -3.90 -9.63 1.41
N THR A 209 -5.13 -9.31 1.05
CA THR A 209 -6.12 -10.28 0.54
C THR A 209 -6.44 -9.98 -0.90
N CYS A 210 -6.58 -11.05 -1.69
CA CYS A 210 -6.96 -10.94 -3.09
C CYS A 210 -8.48 -10.96 -3.22
N THR A 211 -9.04 -9.93 -3.84
CA THR A 211 -10.49 -9.75 -4.05
C THR A 211 -10.73 -9.25 -5.48
N SER A 212 -11.96 -9.38 -5.99
CA SER A 212 -12.30 -8.76 -7.28
C SER A 212 -12.44 -7.24 -7.13
N ALA A 213 -12.17 -6.49 -8.21
CA ALA A 213 -12.42 -5.04 -8.22
C ALA A 213 -13.89 -4.72 -7.85
N ARG A 214 -14.84 -5.54 -8.30
CA ARG A 214 -16.27 -5.45 -7.93
C ARG A 214 -16.50 -5.57 -6.42
N GLU A 215 -16.01 -6.63 -5.79
CA GLU A 215 -16.12 -6.82 -4.33
C GLU A 215 -15.48 -5.66 -3.58
N ARG A 216 -14.34 -5.16 -4.07
CA ARG A 216 -13.64 -4.02 -3.48
C ARG A 216 -14.44 -2.71 -3.55
N VAL A 217 -15.16 -2.47 -4.65
CA VAL A 217 -16.08 -1.33 -4.78
C VAL A 217 -17.31 -1.50 -3.87
N LEU A 218 -17.88 -2.70 -3.77
CA LEU A 218 -18.98 -2.97 -2.84
C LEU A 218 -18.54 -2.73 -1.39
N ALA A 219 -17.35 -3.18 -1.01
CA ALA A 219 -16.78 -2.95 0.31
C ALA A 219 -16.47 -1.47 0.59
N PHE A 220 -16.21 -0.67 -0.45
CA PHE A 220 -16.07 0.78 -0.32
C PHE A 220 -17.42 1.45 -0.05
N ILE A 221 -18.46 1.03 -0.78
CA ILE A 221 -19.82 1.57 -0.63
C ILE A 221 -20.42 1.20 0.73
N SER A 222 -20.19 -0.02 1.22
CA SER A 222 -20.70 -0.45 2.53
C SER A 222 -20.11 0.31 3.71
N GLU A 223 -19.00 1.02 3.53
CA GLU A 223 -18.39 1.88 4.55
C GLU A 223 -18.98 3.31 4.56
N ALA A 224 -19.76 3.69 3.55
CA ALA A 224 -20.38 5.00 3.51
C ALA A 224 -21.54 5.09 4.54
N PRO A 225 -21.69 6.23 5.24
CA PRO A 225 -22.74 6.40 6.25
C PRO A 225 -24.15 6.46 5.65
N MET A 226 -24.26 6.69 4.34
CA MET A 226 -25.53 6.81 3.62
C MET A 226 -25.64 5.74 2.54
N PRO A 227 -26.84 5.16 2.32
CA PRO A 227 -27.06 4.19 1.26
C PRO A 227 -26.75 4.83 -0.10
N THR A 228 -25.90 4.17 -0.87
CA THR A 228 -25.50 4.62 -2.21
C THR A 228 -26.62 4.34 -3.21
N PRO A 229 -27.07 5.34 -4.01
CA PRO A 229 -28.07 5.12 -5.05
C PRO A 229 -27.60 4.04 -6.05
N PRO A 230 -28.51 3.17 -6.55
CA PRO A 230 -28.14 2.10 -7.50
C PRO A 230 -27.42 2.60 -8.76
N THR A 231 -27.81 3.78 -9.27
CA THR A 231 -27.16 4.40 -10.44
C THR A 231 -25.70 4.75 -10.20
N LEU A 232 -25.35 5.20 -8.99
CA LEU A 232 -23.98 5.49 -8.61
C LEU A 232 -23.16 4.20 -8.44
N LEU A 233 -23.77 3.13 -7.90
CA LEU A 233 -23.13 1.82 -7.83
C LEU A 233 -22.77 1.30 -9.23
N GLU A 234 -23.70 1.37 -10.19
CA GLU A 234 -23.43 0.96 -11.58
C GLU A 234 -22.28 1.76 -12.19
N HIS A 235 -22.27 3.08 -11.99
CA HIS A 235 -21.19 3.93 -12.46
C HIS A 235 -19.82 3.56 -11.85
N LEU A 236 -19.78 3.34 -10.52
CA LEU A 236 -18.56 2.92 -9.83
C LEU A 236 -18.09 1.53 -10.27
N MET A 237 -19.00 0.65 -10.70
CA MET A 237 -18.63 -0.65 -11.27
C MET A 237 -18.04 -0.54 -12.67
N GLN A 238 -18.50 0.43 -13.48
CA GLN A 238 -17.94 0.69 -14.81
C GLN A 238 -16.56 1.35 -14.72
N ARG A 239 -16.36 2.24 -13.73
CA ARG A 239 -15.09 2.96 -13.51
C ARG A 239 -14.69 2.88 -12.02
N PRO A 240 -14.15 1.73 -11.56
CA PRO A 240 -13.77 1.54 -10.17
C PRO A 240 -12.83 2.65 -9.72
N PRO A 241 -13.10 3.32 -8.58
CA PRO A 241 -12.20 4.32 -7.99
C PRO A 241 -11.01 3.64 -7.29
N ILE A 242 -10.46 2.59 -7.91
CA ILE A 242 -9.35 1.80 -7.39
C ILE A 242 -8.14 2.11 -8.26
N VAL A 243 -7.10 2.67 -7.64
CA VAL A 243 -5.82 2.98 -8.29
C VAL A 243 -4.77 2.09 -7.65
N CYS A 244 -3.95 1.44 -8.47
CA CYS A 244 -2.85 0.62 -7.97
C CYS A 244 -1.74 1.51 -7.39
N ASP A 245 -1.37 1.33 -6.12
CA ASP A 245 -0.36 2.16 -5.47
C ASP A 245 1.08 1.93 -5.98
N ILE A 246 1.30 0.85 -6.73
CA ILE A 246 2.59 0.55 -7.35
C ILE A 246 2.71 1.23 -8.72
N CYS A 247 1.78 0.96 -9.64
CA CYS A 247 1.87 1.49 -11.02
C CYS A 247 1.06 2.76 -11.26
N THR A 248 0.31 3.24 -10.26
CA THR A 248 -0.56 4.43 -10.32
C THR A 248 -1.63 4.40 -11.42
N ARG A 249 -1.91 3.22 -12.00
CA ARG A 249 -2.96 3.03 -13.01
C ARG A 249 -4.28 2.63 -12.35
N GLN A 250 -5.38 3.04 -12.97
CA GLN A 250 -6.72 2.61 -12.58
C GLN A 250 -6.87 1.10 -12.81
N VAL A 251 -7.47 0.41 -11.84
CA VAL A 251 -7.67 -1.04 -11.87
C VAL A 251 -8.93 -1.38 -12.69
N PRO A 252 -8.83 -2.24 -13.72
CA PRO A 252 -10.00 -2.60 -14.54
C PRO A 252 -11.12 -3.28 -13.73
N PRO A 253 -12.41 -3.07 -14.09
CA PRO A 253 -13.56 -3.64 -13.38
C PRO A 253 -13.56 -5.17 -13.18
N ARG A 254 -12.95 -5.90 -14.13
CA ARG A 254 -12.91 -7.37 -14.14
C ARG A 254 -11.64 -7.95 -13.54
N SER A 255 -10.70 -7.11 -13.14
CA SER A 255 -9.40 -7.55 -12.62
C SER A 255 -9.48 -7.88 -11.13
N ARG A 256 -8.44 -8.58 -10.65
CA ARG A 256 -8.23 -8.83 -9.24
C ARG A 256 -7.32 -7.76 -8.63
N VAL A 257 -7.56 -7.49 -7.36
CA VAL A 257 -6.78 -6.52 -6.58
C VAL A 257 -6.39 -7.15 -5.25
N TRP A 258 -5.15 -6.89 -4.84
CA TRP A 258 -4.65 -7.22 -3.52
C TRP A 258 -4.82 -5.99 -2.63
N THR A 259 -5.65 -6.10 -1.59
CA THR A 259 -5.98 -4.99 -0.70
C THR A 259 -5.59 -5.34 0.73
N CYS A 260 -5.17 -4.34 1.52
CA CYS A 260 -4.83 -4.57 2.92
C CYS A 260 -6.08 -4.91 3.76
N GLU A 261 -6.00 -5.97 4.58
CA GLU A 261 -7.06 -6.35 5.52
C GLU A 261 -7.36 -5.25 6.56
N ASN A 262 -6.39 -4.38 6.84
CA ASN A 262 -6.59 -3.29 7.80
C ASN A 262 -7.52 -2.18 7.28
N GLY A 263 -7.92 -2.25 6.00
CA GLY A 263 -8.87 -1.32 5.41
C GLY A 263 -8.39 0.12 5.53
N ARG A 264 -9.29 1.05 5.90
CA ARG A 264 -8.99 2.50 6.03
C ARG A 264 -8.57 2.94 7.43
N ARG A 265 -8.18 2.00 8.28
CA ARG A 265 -7.97 2.24 9.72
C ARG A 265 -6.61 2.83 10.07
N THR A 266 -5.78 3.14 9.08
CA THR A 266 -4.41 3.66 9.27
C THR A 266 -4.13 4.77 8.29
N VAL A 267 -3.21 5.67 8.63
CA VAL A 267 -2.86 6.81 7.79
C VAL A 267 -2.33 6.38 6.43
N LEU A 268 -1.53 5.32 6.36
CA LEU A 268 -1.06 4.72 5.10
C LEU A 268 -2.22 4.26 4.20
N HIS A 269 -3.38 4.00 4.77
CA HIS A 269 -4.51 3.40 4.08
C HIS A 269 -5.74 4.31 4.03
N ALA A 270 -5.60 5.64 4.06
CA ALA A 270 -6.78 6.52 4.05
C ALA A 270 -7.79 6.26 2.90
N VAL A 271 -7.35 5.66 1.77
CA VAL A 271 -8.21 5.18 0.65
C VAL A 271 -8.04 3.67 0.38
N ARG A 272 -7.36 2.98 1.31
CA ARG A 272 -6.78 1.63 1.22
C ARG A 272 -5.58 1.56 0.28
N TYR A 273 -4.72 0.59 0.56
CA TYR A 273 -3.53 0.30 -0.24
C TYR A 273 -3.89 -0.88 -1.12
N ASP A 274 -3.96 -0.65 -2.42
CA ASP A 274 -4.47 -1.55 -3.45
C ASP A 274 -3.35 -1.84 -4.47
N VAL A 275 -3.05 -3.11 -4.69
CA VAL A 275 -2.06 -3.58 -5.68
C VAL A 275 -2.77 -4.38 -6.75
N CYS A 276 -2.69 -3.95 -8.01
CA CYS A 276 -3.29 -4.70 -9.12
C CYS A 276 -2.61 -6.06 -9.31
N GLU A 277 -3.35 -7.03 -9.86
CA GLU A 277 -2.86 -8.39 -10.13
C GLU A 277 -1.55 -8.41 -10.94
N ALA A 278 -1.42 -7.55 -11.95
CA ALA A 278 -0.20 -7.46 -12.76
C ALA A 278 1.03 -7.05 -11.93
N CYS A 279 0.91 -6.03 -11.07
CA CYS A 279 2.01 -5.60 -10.21
C CYS A 279 2.35 -6.67 -9.17
N PHE A 280 1.33 -7.35 -8.63
CA PHE A 280 1.54 -8.45 -7.69
C PHE A 280 2.30 -9.61 -8.33
N ALA A 281 1.86 -10.07 -9.51
CA ALA A 281 2.49 -11.18 -10.23
C ALA A 281 3.92 -10.85 -10.65
N PHE A 282 4.16 -9.64 -11.15
CA PHE A 282 5.48 -9.19 -11.55
C PHE A 282 6.43 -9.08 -10.35
N HIS A 283 6.05 -8.37 -9.29
CA HIS A 283 6.95 -8.15 -8.16
C HIS A 283 7.11 -9.38 -7.25
N SER A 284 6.16 -10.31 -7.24
CA SER A 284 6.32 -11.55 -6.47
C SER A 284 7.04 -12.62 -7.28
N PHE A 285 6.65 -12.84 -8.54
CA PHE A 285 7.08 -14.02 -9.31
C PHE A 285 7.86 -13.70 -10.59
N GLY A 286 8.07 -12.42 -10.92
CA GLY A 286 8.70 -12.02 -12.18
C GLY A 286 7.82 -12.30 -13.41
N ILE A 287 6.51 -12.49 -13.23
CA ILE A 287 5.57 -12.79 -14.32
C ILE A 287 4.98 -11.49 -14.84
N GLU A 288 5.23 -11.17 -16.10
CA GLU A 288 4.59 -10.05 -16.79
C GLU A 288 3.18 -10.46 -17.25
N ILE A 289 2.17 -9.82 -16.66
CA ILE A 289 0.79 -9.95 -17.13
C ILE A 289 0.54 -8.78 -18.10
N PRO A 290 0.19 -9.05 -19.37
CA PRO A 290 -0.24 -8.01 -20.29
C PRO A 290 -1.33 -7.19 -19.62
N SER A 291 -1.05 -5.91 -19.41
CA SER A 291 -2.07 -5.02 -18.89
C SER A 291 -3.05 -4.81 -20.03
N ASP A 292 -4.29 -5.28 -19.87
CA ASP A 292 -5.40 -5.00 -20.77
C ASP A 292 -5.82 -3.53 -20.62
N THR A 293 -4.85 -2.63 -20.75
CA THR A 293 -5.08 -1.20 -20.95
C THR A 293 -5.70 -1.13 -22.33
N GLY A 294 -7.04 -1.07 -22.38
CA GLY A 294 -7.84 -0.93 -23.59
C GLY A 294 -7.57 0.35 -24.41
N GLU A 295 -6.32 0.79 -24.48
CA GLU A 295 -5.79 1.85 -25.34
C GLU A 295 -5.83 1.46 -26.84
N GLY A 296 -6.37 0.28 -27.18
CA GLY A 296 -6.48 -0.23 -28.55
C GLY A 296 -7.74 0.19 -29.33
N ALA A 297 -8.57 1.07 -28.79
CA ALA A 297 -9.66 1.69 -29.55
C ALA A 297 -9.55 3.22 -29.47
N GLY A 298 -8.39 3.73 -29.88
CA GLY A 298 -8.29 5.09 -30.38
C GLY A 298 -9.25 5.21 -31.56
N ASP A 299 -10.44 5.72 -31.28
CA ASP A 299 -11.28 6.40 -32.23
C ASP A 299 -10.47 7.61 -32.74
N GLU A 300 -9.60 7.36 -33.72
CA GLU A 300 -8.96 8.39 -34.55
C GLU A 300 -9.99 9.02 -35.52
N GLY A 301 -11.20 9.24 -35.01
CA GLY A 301 -12.27 10.02 -35.63
C GLY A 301 -12.19 11.48 -35.18
N GLU A 302 -10.98 12.07 -35.21
CA GLU A 302 -10.80 13.51 -35.14
C GLU A 302 -11.30 14.11 -36.48
N GLY A 303 -12.62 14.13 -36.62
CA GLY A 303 -13.31 14.97 -37.57
C GLY A 303 -13.07 16.42 -37.18
N SER A 304 -12.03 17.00 -37.76
CA SER A 304 -11.79 18.44 -37.86
C SER A 304 -13.07 19.14 -38.34
N LEU A 305 -13.93 19.55 -37.40
CA LEU A 305 -14.99 20.52 -37.65
C LEU A 305 -14.34 21.89 -37.55
N GLU A 306 -13.92 22.37 -38.72
CA GLU A 306 -13.43 23.71 -38.94
C GLU A 306 -14.42 24.75 -38.38
N ASP A 307 -13.90 25.56 -37.46
CA ASP A 307 -14.21 26.95 -37.14
C ASP A 307 -15.48 27.55 -37.79
N GLY A 308 -16.56 27.59 -37.00
CA GLY A 308 -17.64 28.53 -37.17
C GLY A 308 -17.49 29.68 -36.19
N ASP A 309 -16.68 30.68 -36.54
CA ASP A 309 -16.61 31.99 -35.88
C ASP A 309 -17.98 32.67 -35.94
N ALA A 310 -18.71 32.62 -34.83
CA ALA A 310 -19.92 33.38 -34.60
C ALA A 310 -19.66 34.38 -33.48
N SER A 311 -18.99 35.46 -33.87
CA SER A 311 -18.94 36.73 -33.15
C SER A 311 -20.37 37.20 -32.81
N SER A 312 -20.75 37.14 -31.53
CA SER A 312 -21.88 37.90 -31.00
C SER A 312 -21.37 38.83 -29.91
N GLU A 313 -20.98 40.03 -30.35
CA GLU A 313 -20.98 41.24 -29.54
C GLU A 313 -22.42 41.45 -29.05
N GLU A 314 -22.70 41.23 -27.77
CA GLU A 314 -23.92 41.72 -27.15
C GLU A 314 -23.55 42.61 -25.98
N ASP A 315 -23.86 43.88 -26.20
CA ASP A 315 -23.86 45.00 -25.30
C ASP A 315 -24.39 44.64 -23.91
N LYS A 316 -23.66 45.07 -22.87
CA LYS A 316 -24.23 45.24 -21.54
C LYS A 316 -24.22 46.70 -21.17
N ASP A 317 -25.35 47.31 -21.51
CA ASP A 317 -25.86 48.52 -20.90
C ASP A 317 -26.01 48.36 -19.38
N ASP A 318 -25.71 49.48 -18.71
CA ASP A 318 -26.20 49.99 -17.43
C ASP A 318 -27.23 49.13 -16.68
N TRP A 319 -26.97 48.85 -15.39
CA TRP A 319 -27.87 49.10 -14.24
C TRP A 319 -27.13 48.87 -12.91
#